data_AF-A0AAD4EFP2-F1
#
_entry.id   AF-A0AAD4EFP2-F1
#
_cell.length_a   1.000
_cell.length_b   1.000
_cell.length_c   1.000
_cell.angle_alpha   90.00
_cell.angle_beta   90.00
_cell.angle_gamma   90.00
#
_symmetry.space_group_name_H-M   'P 1'
#
loop_
_entity.id
_entity.type
_entity.pdbx_description
1 polymer ?
#
loop_
_entity_poly.entity_id
_entity_poly.type
_entity_poly.pdbx_seq_one_letter_code
_entity_poly.pdbx_strand_id
1 'polypeptide(L)'
;LKYWLNRPSCPPVFREVKWLFDKFVSPLTNANPSDGCQVLHARTFHEGSIYTCDSTHVGNSLILYYPDGLRNVQPIPGTIKYIFETERGVCFAVQHHLPSDSHSDPFLHYPHFPARLFSSALTQHLTIV
;
A
#
# COMPACT_ATOMS: atom_id res chain seq x y z
N LEU A 1 17.58 -7.69 -10.82
CA LEU A 1 18.11 -6.57 -11.62
C LEU A 1 19.48 -6.08 -11.16
N LYS A 2 19.65 -5.62 -9.90
CA LYS A 2 20.96 -5.16 -9.35
C LYS A 2 22.14 -6.11 -9.61
N TYR A 3 21.93 -7.40 -9.39
CA TYR A 3 22.94 -8.43 -9.66
C TYR A 3 23.41 -8.47 -11.13
N TRP A 4 22.49 -8.37 -12.09
CA TRP A 4 22.80 -8.38 -13.52
C TRP A 4 23.47 -7.08 -13.98
N LEU A 5 23.03 -5.94 -13.45
CA LEU A 5 23.60 -4.63 -13.77
C LEU A 5 25.05 -4.47 -13.32
N ASN A 6 25.43 -5.15 -12.24
CA ASN A 6 26.79 -5.08 -11.70
C ASN A 6 27.80 -5.99 -12.43
N ARG A 7 27.35 -6.77 -13.43
CA ARG A 7 28.25 -7.62 -14.23
C ARG A 7 28.89 -6.82 -15.36
N PRO A 8 30.20 -6.99 -15.63
CA PRO A 8 30.86 -6.37 -16.78
C PRO A 8 30.22 -6.73 -18.12
N SER A 9 29.66 -7.95 -18.21
CA SER A 9 28.98 -8.48 -19.40
C SER A 9 27.46 -8.30 -19.38
N CYS A 10 26.93 -7.32 -18.63
CA CYS A 10 25.49 -7.08 -18.54
C CYS A 10 24.88 -6.86 -19.94
N PRO A 11 23.92 -7.71 -20.37
CA PRO A 11 23.23 -7.52 -21.64
C PRO A 11 22.53 -6.15 -21.73
N PRO A 12 22.46 -5.52 -22.92
CA PRO A 12 21.84 -4.21 -23.12
C PRO A 12 20.40 -4.11 -22.62
N VAL A 13 19.61 -5.18 -22.82
CA VAL A 13 18.20 -5.24 -22.40
C VAL A 13 18.01 -4.97 -20.90
N PHE A 14 18.92 -5.40 -20.04
CA PHE A 14 18.80 -5.13 -18.60
C PHE A 14 19.09 -3.68 -18.25
N ARG A 15 19.89 -2.96 -19.06
CA ARG A 15 20.10 -1.52 -18.92
C ARG A 15 18.89 -0.73 -19.39
N GLU A 16 18.26 -1.15 -20.48
CA GLU A 16 17.00 -0.58 -20.96
C GLU A 16 15.87 -0.76 -19.94
N VAL A 17 15.73 -1.96 -19.38
CA VAL A 17 14.76 -2.23 -18.30
C VAL A 17 15.07 -1.37 -17.07
N LYS A 18 16.34 -1.19 -16.71
CA LYS A 18 16.73 -0.28 -15.62
C LYS A 18 16.34 1.17 -15.95
N TRP A 19 16.62 1.63 -17.16
CA TRP A 19 16.28 2.98 -17.59
C TRP A 19 14.77 3.23 -17.56
N LEU A 20 13.97 2.28 -18.07
CA LEU A 20 12.51 2.34 -17.99
C LEU A 20 12.04 2.37 -16.54
N PHE A 21 12.60 1.51 -15.69
CA PHE A 21 12.28 1.48 -14.27
C PHE A 21 12.64 2.81 -13.59
N ASP A 22 13.84 3.34 -13.81
CA ASP A 22 14.25 4.63 -13.24
C ASP A 22 13.36 5.78 -13.74
N LYS A 23 12.94 5.75 -15.00
CA LYS A 23 12.08 6.77 -15.60
C LYS A 23 10.66 6.77 -15.05
N PHE A 24 10.09 5.59 -14.81
CA PHE A 24 8.66 5.46 -14.48
C PHE A 24 8.38 5.07 -13.03
N VAL A 25 9.38 4.61 -12.28
CA VAL A 25 9.21 4.06 -10.93
C VAL A 25 10.07 4.77 -9.88
N SER A 26 11.21 5.34 -10.25
CA SER A 26 11.98 6.16 -9.29
C SER A 26 11.37 7.56 -9.19
N PRO A 27 11.39 8.19 -8.00
CA PRO A 27 10.92 9.57 -7.86
C PRO A 27 11.72 10.47 -8.79
N LEU A 28 11.02 11.22 -9.65
CA LEU A 28 11.59 12.24 -10.53
C LEU A 28 12.24 13.33 -9.66
N THR A 29 13.50 13.14 -9.32
CA THR A 29 14.27 14.07 -8.49
C THR A 29 14.52 15.42 -9.17
N ASN A 30 14.14 15.59 -10.44
CA ASN A 30 14.32 16.83 -11.21
C ASN A 30 13.14 17.16 -12.17
N ALA A 31 11.93 16.62 -11.96
CA ALA A 31 10.79 17.07 -12.75
C ALA A 31 10.32 18.43 -12.24
N ASN A 32 10.20 19.40 -13.13
CA ASN A 32 9.46 20.62 -12.85
C ASN A 32 8.05 20.22 -12.37
N PRO A 33 7.53 20.79 -11.26
CA PRO A 33 6.25 20.40 -10.64
C PRO A 33 5.01 20.73 -11.49
N SER A 34 5.17 21.06 -12.77
CA SER A 34 4.08 21.46 -13.66
C SER A 34 3.38 20.31 -14.39
N ASP A 35 3.90 19.08 -14.32
CA ASP A 35 3.19 17.88 -14.78
C ASP A 35 2.93 17.00 -13.56
N GLY A 36 1.67 16.85 -13.17
CA GLY A 36 1.20 16.15 -11.97
C GLY A 36 1.42 14.63 -11.97
N CYS A 37 2.64 14.18 -12.24
CA CYS A 37 3.05 12.79 -12.19
C CYS A 37 3.15 12.35 -10.73
N GLN A 38 2.11 11.71 -10.21
CA GLN A 38 2.14 11.07 -8.90
C GLN A 38 3.07 9.86 -8.95
N VAL A 39 4.09 9.85 -8.10
CA VAL A 39 5.00 8.71 -7.97
C VAL A 39 4.26 7.59 -7.25
N LEU A 40 4.08 6.46 -7.94
CA LEU A 40 3.47 5.25 -7.38
C LEU A 40 4.55 4.31 -6.84
N HIS A 41 4.35 3.85 -5.61
CA HIS A 41 5.23 2.89 -4.95
C HIS A 41 4.57 1.52 -4.88
N ALA A 42 5.36 0.46 -5.10
CA ALA A 42 4.88 -0.91 -4.86
C ALA A 42 4.85 -1.25 -3.35
N ARG A 43 5.71 -0.61 -2.57
CA ARG A 43 5.85 -0.81 -1.12
C ARG A 43 6.46 0.42 -0.44
N THR A 44 6.21 0.57 0.85
CA THR A 44 6.89 1.56 1.70
C THR A 44 7.23 0.95 3.06
N PHE A 45 8.23 1.52 3.74
CA PHE A 45 8.58 1.18 5.12
C PHE A 45 8.24 2.36 6.02
N HIS A 46 7.45 2.11 7.06
CA HIS A 46 6.99 3.14 7.98
C HIS A 46 6.90 2.55 9.39
N GLU A 47 7.53 3.21 10.37
CA GLU A 47 7.48 2.84 11.79
C GLU A 47 7.76 1.35 12.05
N GLY A 48 8.79 0.80 11.42
CA GLY A 48 9.17 -0.61 11.60
C GLY A 48 8.37 -1.61 10.76
N SER A 49 7.34 -1.17 10.03
CA SER A 49 6.43 -2.03 9.27
C SER A 49 6.58 -1.81 7.77
N ILE A 50 6.49 -2.89 6.98
CA ILE A 50 6.46 -2.83 5.52
C ILE A 50 5.01 -2.89 5.07
N TYR A 51 4.59 -1.86 4.34
CA TYR A 51 3.28 -1.80 3.69
C TYR A 51 3.45 -2.03 2.19
N THR A 52 2.51 -2.74 1.58
CA THR A 52 2.55 -3.06 0.15
C THR A 52 1.19 -2.86 -0.48
N CYS A 53 1.15 -2.68 -1.80
CA CYS A 53 -0.09 -2.83 -2.55
C CYS A 53 -0.55 -4.29 -2.53
N ASP A 54 -1.86 -4.52 -2.59
CA ASP A 54 -2.47 -5.85 -2.67
C ASP A 54 -1.97 -6.70 -3.84
N SER A 55 -1.74 -6.04 -4.98
CA SER A 55 -1.15 -6.62 -6.19
C SER A 55 0.27 -7.14 -6.00
N THR A 56 0.99 -6.64 -4.99
CA THR A 56 2.37 -7.05 -4.68
C THR A 56 2.38 -8.11 -3.60
N HIS A 57 1.67 -7.87 -2.49
CA HIS A 57 1.61 -8.82 -1.38
C HIS A 57 0.38 -8.55 -0.51
N VAL A 58 -0.59 -9.48 -0.54
CA VAL A 58 -1.88 -9.29 0.13
C VAL A 58 -1.74 -9.09 1.64
N GLY A 59 -0.93 -9.90 2.34
CA GLY A 59 -0.83 -9.81 3.82
C GLY A 59 -0.44 -8.42 4.32
N ASN A 60 0.66 -7.87 3.81
CA ASN A 60 1.14 -6.52 4.10
C ASN A 60 0.33 -5.37 3.47
N SER A 61 -0.72 -5.69 2.71
CA SER A 61 -1.68 -4.68 2.23
C SER A 61 -2.89 -4.52 3.15
N LEU A 62 -3.15 -5.50 4.03
CA LEU A 62 -4.25 -5.46 4.98
C LEU A 62 -3.88 -4.56 6.16
N ILE A 63 -4.71 -3.55 6.42
CA ILE A 63 -4.50 -2.59 7.50
C ILE A 63 -5.77 -2.35 8.30
N LEU A 64 -5.57 -1.92 9.54
CA LEU A 64 -6.56 -1.21 10.34
C LEU A 64 -6.07 0.23 10.46
N TYR A 65 -6.93 1.20 10.14
CA TYR A 65 -6.57 2.61 10.26
C TYR A 65 -7.70 3.40 10.93
N TYR A 66 -7.34 4.55 11.50
CA TYR A 66 -8.29 5.44 12.15
C TYR A 66 -8.63 6.57 11.18
N PRO A 67 -9.91 6.75 10.80
CA PRO A 67 -10.30 7.85 9.93
C PRO A 67 -9.94 9.19 10.60
N ASP A 68 -9.45 10.13 9.80
CA ASP A 68 -9.00 11.46 10.23
C ASP A 68 -7.94 11.44 11.35
N GLY A 69 -7.27 10.30 11.57
CA GLY A 69 -6.31 10.11 12.67
C GLY A 69 -6.94 10.05 14.06
N LEU A 70 -8.28 9.98 14.17
CA LEU A 70 -9.00 9.98 15.44
C LEU A 70 -8.91 8.62 16.13
N ARG A 71 -8.02 8.47 17.11
CA ARG A 71 -7.80 7.19 17.82
C ARG A 71 -8.94 6.76 18.75
N ASN A 72 -9.91 7.64 18.99
CA ASN A 72 -11.06 7.36 19.87
C ASN A 72 -12.23 6.69 19.12
N VAL A 73 -12.13 6.51 17.80
CA VAL A 73 -13.15 5.84 17.00
C VAL A 73 -12.69 4.41 16.66
N GLN A 74 -13.63 3.56 16.27
CA GLN A 74 -13.32 2.20 15.84
C GLN A 74 -12.44 2.24 14.57
N PRO A 75 -11.30 1.52 14.53
CA PRO A 75 -10.49 1.46 13.33
C PRO A 75 -11.25 0.75 12.20
N ILE A 76 -10.99 1.19 10.97
CA ILE A 76 -11.62 0.68 9.75
C ILE A 76 -10.65 -0.33 9.11
N PRO A 77 -11.13 -1.56 8.79
CA PRO A 77 -10.36 -2.52 8.03
C PRO A 77 -10.29 -2.12 6.56
N GLY A 78 -9.08 -2.19 5.98
CA GLY A 78 -8.88 -1.85 4.59
C GLY A 78 -7.77 -2.65 3.93
N THR A 79 -7.79 -2.61 2.61
CA THR A 79 -6.75 -3.14 1.73
C THR A 79 -6.12 -1.99 0.96
N ILE A 80 -4.80 -1.84 1.05
CA ILE A 80 -4.02 -0.86 0.28
C ILE A 80 -4.00 -1.27 -1.19
N LYS A 81 -4.60 -0.46 -2.07
CA LYS A 81 -4.56 -0.66 -3.53
C LYS A 81 -3.41 0.10 -4.18
N TYR A 82 -3.14 1.31 -3.70
CA TYR A 82 -2.07 2.15 -4.22
C TYR A 82 -1.33 2.84 -3.08
N ILE A 83 -0.02 2.98 -3.25
CA ILE A 83 0.84 3.79 -2.40
C ILE A 83 1.42 4.87 -3.30
N PHE A 84 1.32 6.13 -2.89
CA PHE A 84 1.78 7.24 -3.73
C PHE A 84 2.31 8.39 -2.88
N GLU A 85 3.16 9.22 -3.48
CA GLU A 85 3.66 10.44 -2.84
C GLU A 85 2.76 11.64 -3.12
N THR A 86 2.60 12.46 -2.09
CA THR A 86 2.02 13.79 -2.13
C THR A 86 3.02 14.78 -1.55
N GLU A 87 2.74 16.09 -1.68
CA GLU A 87 3.55 17.13 -1.03
C GLU A 87 3.65 16.96 0.50
N ARG A 88 2.72 16.22 1.11
CA ARG A 88 2.67 15.95 2.55
C ARG A 88 3.36 14.65 2.96
N GLY A 89 3.88 13.89 1.99
CA GLY A 89 4.50 12.58 2.20
C GLY A 89 3.74 11.45 1.52
N VAL A 90 4.01 10.22 1.97
CA VAL A 90 3.42 9.00 1.42
C VAL A 90 1.98 8.84 1.91
N CYS A 91 1.05 8.60 0.98
CA CYS A 91 -0.36 8.34 1.25
C CYS A 91 -0.77 6.98 0.68
N PHE A 92 -1.85 6.43 1.22
CA PHE A 92 -2.43 5.15 0.77
C PHE A 92 -3.82 5.37 0.18
N ALA A 93 -4.09 4.78 -0.98
CA ALA A 93 -5.46 4.62 -1.48
C ALA A 93 -5.97 3.25 -1.05
N VAL A 94 -7.03 3.23 -0.25
CA VAL A 94 -7.51 2.06 0.47
C VAL A 94 -8.96 1.76 0.07
N GLN A 95 -9.27 0.48 -0.18
CA GLN A 95 -10.65 0.00 -0.23
C GLN A 95 -11.01 -0.66 1.10
N HIS A 96 -12.22 -0.40 1.61
CA HIS A 96 -12.60 -0.90 2.93
C HIS A 96 -13.22 -2.28 2.81
N HIS A 97 -13.03 -3.10 3.83
CA HIS A 97 -13.78 -4.33 3.95
C HIS A 97 -15.22 -4.03 4.41
N LEU A 98 -16.19 -4.69 3.80
CA LEU A 98 -17.57 -4.63 4.25
C LEU A 98 -17.69 -5.35 5.62
N PRO A 99 -18.69 -4.98 6.44
CA PRO A 99 -19.05 -5.75 7.62
C PRO A 99 -19.26 -7.22 7.27
N SER A 100 -18.87 -8.12 8.17
CA SER A 100 -19.17 -9.54 7.98
C SER A 100 -20.65 -9.79 8.24
N ASP A 101 -21.34 -10.44 7.30
CA ASP A 101 -22.72 -10.92 7.48
C ASP A 101 -22.79 -12.20 8.34
N SER A 102 -21.63 -12.69 8.81
CA SER A 102 -21.58 -13.92 9.60
C SER A 102 -22.25 -13.70 10.96
N HIS A 103 -23.26 -14.52 11.26
CA HIS A 103 -24.06 -14.41 12.47
C HIS A 103 -23.30 -14.63 13.79
N SER A 104 -22.04 -15.10 13.74
CA SER A 104 -21.21 -15.27 14.92
C SER A 104 -19.73 -15.04 14.60
N ASP A 105 -19.19 -13.89 15.01
CA ASP A 105 -17.75 -13.67 15.01
C ASP A 105 -17.09 -14.63 16.02
N PRO A 106 -16.16 -15.50 15.58
CA PRO A 106 -15.53 -16.49 16.46
C PRO A 106 -14.72 -15.86 17.60
N PHE A 107 -14.25 -14.62 17.43
CA PHE A 107 -13.45 -13.93 18.43
C PHE A 107 -14.28 -13.34 19.59
N LEU A 108 -15.62 -13.31 19.50
CA LEU A 108 -16.50 -12.81 20.57
C LEU A 108 -16.34 -13.58 21.89
N HIS A 109 -15.95 -14.85 21.82
CA HIS A 109 -15.70 -15.69 23.01
C HIS A 109 -14.43 -15.29 23.77
N TYR A 110 -13.57 -14.46 23.18
CA TYR A 110 -12.27 -14.06 23.71
C TYR A 110 -12.23 -12.54 23.91
N PRO A 111 -12.93 -11.98 24.92
CA PRO A 111 -13.03 -10.52 25.10
C PRO A 111 -11.68 -9.84 25.40
N HIS A 112 -10.68 -10.61 25.81
CA HIS A 112 -9.31 -10.16 26.05
C HIS A 112 -8.44 -10.15 24.78
N PHE A 113 -8.92 -10.74 23.67
CA PHE A 113 -8.24 -10.75 22.40
C PHE A 113 -8.94 -9.76 21.45
N PRO A 114 -8.29 -8.63 21.10
CA PRO A 114 -8.92 -7.55 20.34
C PRO A 114 -8.97 -7.89 18.84
N ALA A 115 -9.57 -9.02 18.48
CA ALA A 115 -9.80 -9.43 17.10
C ALA A 115 -11.28 -9.40 16.77
N ARG A 116 -11.55 -9.19 15.48
CA ARG A 116 -12.88 -9.17 14.91
C ARG A 116 -12.82 -9.77 13.52
N LEU A 117 -13.88 -10.51 13.14
CA LEU A 117 -14.04 -11.01 11.80
C LEU A 117 -14.60 -9.94 10.86
N PHE A 118 -13.99 -9.78 9.69
CA PHE A 118 -14.45 -8.89 8.63
C PHE A 118 -14.74 -9.67 7.36
N SER A 119 -15.60 -9.12 6.49
CA SER A 119 -15.87 -9.73 5.18
C SER A 119 -14.65 -9.61 4.28
N SER A 120 -14.46 -10.57 3.37
CA SER A 120 -13.50 -10.43 2.28
C SER A 120 -14.00 -9.49 1.17
N ALA A 121 -15.30 -9.16 1.16
CA ALA A 121 -15.88 -8.23 0.20
C ALA A 121 -15.42 -6.79 0.48
N LEU A 122 -15.14 -6.04 -0.59
CA LEU A 122 -14.61 -4.67 -0.54
C LEU A 122 -15.64 -3.64 -1.01
N THR A 123 -15.52 -2.41 -0.51
CA THR A 123 -16.23 -1.25 -1.05
C THR A 123 -15.76 -0.92 -2.47
N GLN A 124 -16.63 -0.33 -3.29
CA GLN A 124 -16.28 0.08 -4.65
C GLN A 124 -15.34 1.29 -4.67
N HIS A 125 -15.45 2.17 -3.68
CA HIS A 125 -14.69 3.42 -3.62
C HIS A 125 -13.36 3.27 -2.90
N LEU A 126 -12.41 4.12 -3.30
CA LEU A 126 -11.12 4.31 -2.67
C LEU A 126 -11.16 5.54 -1.76
N THR A 127 -10.52 5.42 -0.60
CA THR A 127 -10.29 6.52 0.33
C THR A 127 -8.80 6.76 0.46
N ILE A 128 -8.38 8.03 0.54
CA ILE A 128 -6.98 8.39 0.81
C ILE A 128 -6.77 8.41 2.32
N VAL A 129 -5.72 7.75 2.79
CA VAL A 129 -5.33 7.61 4.20
C VAL A 129 -3.88 8.02 4.39
#